data_AF-A0A6I9M6D6-F1
#
_entry.id   AF-A0A6I9M6D6-F1
#
_cell.length_a   1.000
_cell.length_b   1.000
_cell.length_c   1.000
_cell.angle_alpha   90.00
_cell.angle_beta   90.00
_cell.angle_gamma   90.00
#
_symmetry.space_group_name_H-M   'P 1'
#
loop_
_entity.id
_entity.type
_entity.pdbx_description
1 polymer ?
#
loop_
_entity_poly.entity_id
_entity_poly.type
_entity_poly.pdbx_seq_one_letter_code
_entity_poly.pdbx_strand_id
1 'polypeptide(L)'
;MADLTVCAFLTKVLCAHGGRMFLQDLRGHVELSEAKLRAVLRRAGPERFLLQEVELRDGPWDPEAEVAAGAGAGGGATACRVVAVSSARLCARYQRGECQACDQLHLCRRHMLGKCPHRDCWSTCALSHDIHTPINIQVMKNRGLFGLNEAQLRILLLQNDPCLFPEVCLLYNKGGDVLYGYCNLRDKCNKFHVCKSFVRGECTLQTCKRSHKLIHATTLKLLEDQELSISSVVNFQIITIYKHMKLHKMLEEKDSVTSAGHSQGAEKQGAPGAGAAEARPLAPAPAQSPRKPQ
;
A
#
# COMPACT_ATOMS: atom_id res chain seq x y z
N MET A 1 16.30 23.27 3.41
CA MET A 1 16.39 22.67 4.76
C MET A 1 15.16 22.94 5.64
N ALA A 2 14.61 24.16 5.67
CA ALA A 2 13.40 24.49 6.45
C ALA A 2 12.20 23.58 6.15
N ASP A 3 11.99 23.23 4.87
CA ASP A 3 10.85 22.43 4.43
C ASP A 3 10.83 21.00 5.00
N LEU A 4 12.00 20.36 5.11
CA LEU A 4 12.12 19.01 5.68
C LEU A 4 11.85 18.99 7.18
N THR A 5 12.24 20.05 7.89
CA THR A 5 12.01 20.19 9.33
C THR A 5 10.53 20.40 9.62
N VAL A 6 9.87 21.26 8.86
CA VAL A 6 8.41 21.46 8.95
C VAL A 6 7.67 20.17 8.64
N CYS A 7 8.06 19.45 7.58
CA CYS A 7 7.42 18.17 7.27
C CYS A 7 7.63 17.13 8.38
N ALA A 8 8.83 17.01 8.95
CA ALA A 8 9.06 16.09 10.07
C ALA A 8 8.17 16.43 11.28
N PHE A 9 8.01 17.72 11.58
CA PHE A 9 7.09 18.20 12.61
C PHE A 9 5.63 17.86 12.29
N LEU A 10 5.15 18.11 11.06
CA LEU A 10 3.79 17.77 10.65
C LEU A 10 3.54 16.26 10.72
N THR A 11 4.50 15.43 10.31
CA THR A 11 4.41 13.96 10.48
C THR A 11 4.31 13.59 11.96
N LYS A 12 5.07 14.26 12.83
CA LYS A 12 5.01 14.06 14.29
C LYS A 12 3.64 14.37 14.87
N VAL A 13 3.06 15.52 14.50
CA VAL A 13 1.71 15.93 14.91
C VAL A 13 0.68 14.93 14.42
N LEU A 14 0.70 14.58 13.13
CA LEU A 14 -0.23 13.59 12.56
C LEU A 14 -0.15 12.26 13.31
N CYS A 15 1.06 11.74 13.54
CA CYS A 15 1.23 10.46 14.23
C CYS A 15 0.86 10.53 15.72
N ALA A 16 0.99 11.68 16.38
CA ALA A 16 0.50 11.85 17.74
C ALA A 16 -1.03 11.76 17.84
N HIS A 17 -1.74 12.06 16.75
CA HIS A 17 -3.20 12.01 16.65
C HIS A 17 -3.69 10.83 15.79
N GLY A 18 -2.98 9.70 15.82
CA GLY A 18 -3.44 8.47 15.15
C GLY A 18 -3.17 8.42 13.65
N GLY A 19 -2.34 9.31 13.11
CA GLY A 19 -1.80 9.26 11.74
C GLY A 19 -2.64 9.96 10.68
N ARG A 20 -3.80 10.52 11.05
CA ARG A 20 -4.66 11.35 10.20
C ARG A 20 -5.37 12.44 11.03
N MET A 21 -5.70 13.57 10.42
CA MET A 21 -6.59 14.60 10.97
C MET A 21 -7.11 15.52 9.86
N PHE A 22 -8.06 16.40 10.17
CA PHE A 22 -8.46 17.45 9.23
C PHE A 22 -7.42 18.58 9.16
N LEU A 23 -7.34 19.22 8.01
CA LEU A 23 -6.42 20.35 7.77
C LEU A 23 -6.67 21.50 8.76
N GLN A 24 -7.94 21.72 9.13
CA GLN A 24 -8.33 22.72 10.11
C GLN A 24 -7.75 22.42 11.50
N ASP A 25 -7.81 21.16 11.95
CA ASP A 25 -7.22 20.73 13.22
C ASP A 25 -5.70 20.80 13.18
N LEU A 26 -5.09 20.34 12.07
CA LEU A 26 -3.63 20.41 11.88
C LEU A 26 -3.10 21.83 11.96
N ARG A 27 -3.86 22.81 11.45
CA ARG A 27 -3.53 24.22 11.54
C ARG A 27 -3.47 24.71 12.99
N GLY A 28 -4.24 24.14 13.91
CA GLY A 28 -4.18 24.45 15.35
C GLY A 28 -2.82 24.15 15.99
N HIS A 29 -1.97 23.36 15.33
CA HIS A 29 -0.65 22.98 15.83
C HIS A 29 0.52 23.74 15.16
N VAL A 30 0.23 24.65 14.22
CA VAL A 30 1.26 25.40 13.48
C VAL A 30 0.88 26.87 13.33
N GLU A 31 1.86 27.75 13.45
CA GLU A 31 1.70 29.18 13.18
C GLU A 31 1.74 29.49 11.67
N LEU A 32 0.95 28.77 10.88
CA LEU A 32 0.83 28.94 9.44
C LEU A 32 -0.61 29.28 9.07
N SER A 33 -0.78 30.17 8.09
CA SER A 33 -2.08 30.32 7.44
C SER A 33 -2.43 29.02 6.71
N GLU A 34 -3.72 28.75 6.55
CA GLU A 34 -4.18 27.52 5.88
C GLU A 34 -3.61 27.38 4.46
N ALA A 35 -3.57 28.49 3.70
CA ALA A 35 -2.98 28.51 2.36
C ALA A 35 -1.50 28.12 2.36
N LYS A 36 -0.72 28.61 3.34
CA LYS A 36 0.71 28.27 3.50
C LYS A 36 0.87 26.81 3.90
N LEU A 37 0.08 26.32 4.86
CA LEU A 37 0.11 24.92 5.29
C LEU A 37 -0.22 23.98 4.11
N ARG A 38 -1.28 24.28 3.35
CA ARG A 38 -1.68 23.50 2.17
C ARG A 38 -0.60 23.50 1.10
N ALA A 39 0.10 24.63 0.89
CA ALA A 39 1.22 24.72 -0.04
C ALA A 39 2.40 23.84 0.41
N VAL A 40 2.75 23.84 1.70
CA VAL A 40 3.80 22.98 2.27
C VAL A 40 3.44 21.50 2.07
N LEU A 41 2.22 21.10 2.42
CA LEU A 41 1.76 19.72 2.29
C LEU A 41 1.79 19.24 0.83
N ARG A 42 1.30 20.07 -0.11
CA ARG A 42 1.31 19.76 -1.54
C ARG A 42 2.72 19.65 -2.11
N ARG A 43 3.63 20.53 -1.68
CA ARG A 43 5.04 20.51 -2.10
C ARG A 43 5.76 19.25 -1.60
N ALA A 44 5.46 18.80 -0.39
CA ALA A 44 5.99 17.55 0.15
C ALA A 44 5.45 16.30 -0.56
N GLY A 45 4.25 16.42 -1.16
CA GLY A 45 3.67 15.42 -2.04
C GLY A 45 2.97 14.26 -1.32
N PRO A 46 2.21 13.45 -2.09
CA PRO A 46 1.34 12.40 -1.55
C PRO A 46 2.10 11.22 -0.95
N GLU A 47 3.39 11.07 -1.26
CA GLU A 47 4.26 10.06 -0.64
C GLU A 47 4.65 10.42 0.82
N ARG A 48 4.32 11.64 1.27
CA ARG A 48 4.49 12.09 2.67
C ARG A 48 3.18 12.54 3.30
N PHE A 49 2.34 13.28 2.58
CA PHE A 49 1.04 13.73 3.05
C PHE A 49 -0.01 13.53 1.97
N LEU A 50 -0.92 12.58 2.20
CA LEU A 50 -2.07 12.39 1.34
C LEU A 50 -3.17 13.35 1.77
N LEU A 51 -3.54 14.26 0.87
CA LEU A 51 -4.64 15.20 1.04
C LEU A 51 -5.86 14.63 0.30
N GLN A 52 -6.97 14.52 1.01
CA GLN A 52 -8.22 14.03 0.45
C GLN A 52 -9.35 14.91 0.93
N GLU A 53 -10.11 15.48 -0.01
CA GLU A 53 -11.37 16.14 0.33
C GLU A 53 -12.39 15.05 0.69
N VAL A 54 -13.09 15.25 1.79
CA VAL A 54 -14.13 14.32 2.28
C VAL A 54 -15.40 15.08 2.59
N GLU A 55 -16.54 14.47 2.31
CA GLU A 55 -17.83 15.01 2.69
C GLU A 55 -18.06 14.83 4.19
N LEU A 56 -18.41 15.91 4.87
CA LEU A 56 -18.87 15.86 6.25
C LEU A 56 -20.29 15.28 6.26
N ARG A 57 -20.51 14.28 7.11
CA ARG A 57 -21.82 13.65 7.29
C ARG A 57 -22.30 13.87 8.71
N ASP A 58 -23.56 14.22 8.86
CA ASP A 58 -24.25 14.23 10.15
C ASP A 58 -24.67 12.80 10.51
N GLY A 59 -24.16 12.25 11.63
CA GLY A 59 -24.49 10.90 12.11
C GLY A 59 -23.29 10.15 12.72
N PRO A 60 -23.47 8.89 13.19
CA PRO A 60 -22.40 8.09 13.76
C PRO A 60 -21.28 7.86 12.73
N TRP A 61 -20.09 8.35 13.03
CA TRP A 61 -18.93 8.22 12.15
C TRP A 61 -18.19 6.91 12.44
N ASP A 62 -18.52 5.87 11.68
CA ASP A 62 -17.92 4.54 11.83
C ASP A 62 -16.67 4.35 10.93
N PRO A 63 -15.86 3.30 11.18
CA PRO A 63 -14.66 3.03 10.38
C PRO A 63 -14.91 2.79 8.88
N GLU A 64 -16.06 2.23 8.50
CA GLU A 64 -16.42 2.00 7.09
C GLU A 64 -16.76 3.32 6.39
N ALA A 65 -17.53 4.17 7.06
CA ALA A 65 -17.89 5.51 6.60
C ALA A 65 -16.66 6.40 6.43
N GLU A 66 -15.69 6.34 7.35
CA GLU A 66 -14.43 7.09 7.22
C GLU A 66 -13.68 6.74 5.93
N VAL A 67 -13.58 5.45 5.58
CA VAL A 67 -12.91 5.02 4.34
C VAL A 67 -13.69 5.51 3.12
N ALA A 68 -15.03 5.40 3.16
CA ALA A 68 -15.91 5.75 2.05
C ALA A 68 -16.01 7.25 1.77
N ALA A 69 -15.81 8.11 2.79
CA ALA A 69 -16.02 9.57 2.70
C ALA A 69 -15.16 10.29 1.64
N GLY A 70 -14.13 9.63 1.10
CA GLY A 70 -13.30 10.15 0.01
C GLY A 70 -13.83 9.93 -1.41
N ALA A 71 -15.05 9.37 -1.55
CA ALA A 71 -15.68 9.05 -2.83
C ALA A 71 -17.12 9.61 -2.87
N GLY A 72 -17.27 10.91 -3.11
CA GLY A 72 -18.57 11.56 -3.20
C GLY A 72 -18.54 12.85 -4.03
N ALA A 73 -19.57 13.01 -4.88
CA ALA A 73 -19.90 14.21 -5.63
C ALA A 73 -21.21 14.81 -5.08
N GLY A 74 -21.33 14.86 -3.76
CA GLY A 74 -22.45 15.42 -3.03
C GLY A 74 -22.20 16.90 -2.72
N GLY A 75 -23.24 17.72 -2.87
CA GLY A 75 -23.22 19.16 -2.57
C GLY A 75 -23.17 19.51 -1.07
N GLY A 76 -22.66 18.62 -0.22
CA GLY A 76 -22.51 18.83 1.22
C GLY A 76 -21.26 19.62 1.58
N ALA A 77 -21.12 20.00 2.85
CA ALA A 77 -19.91 20.63 3.35
C ALA A 77 -18.72 19.65 3.25
N THR A 78 -17.61 20.10 2.67
CA THR A 78 -16.40 19.29 2.51
C THR A 78 -15.29 19.74 3.45
N ALA A 79 -14.48 18.80 3.90
CA ALA A 79 -13.28 19.05 4.69
C ALA A 79 -12.07 18.34 4.08
N CYS A 80 -10.90 18.96 4.21
CA CYS A 80 -9.65 18.36 3.73
C CYS A 80 -9.05 17.50 4.83
N ARG A 81 -9.03 16.18 4.64
CA ARG A 81 -8.32 15.22 5.49
C ARG A 81 -6.86 15.11 5.06
N VAL A 82 -5.96 15.10 6.03
CA VAL A 82 -4.51 14.92 5.84
C VAL A 82 -4.08 13.62 6.50
N VAL A 83 -3.46 12.72 5.73
CA VAL A 83 -2.96 11.42 6.21
C VAL A 83 -1.43 11.36 6.08
N ALA A 84 -0.74 10.91 7.12
CA ALA A 84 0.70 10.72 7.09
C ALA A 84 1.10 9.47 6.29
N VAL A 85 1.94 9.66 5.27
CA VAL A 85 2.42 8.60 4.38
C VAL A 85 3.94 8.47 4.53
N SER A 86 4.44 7.25 4.39
CA SER A 86 5.87 6.98 4.44
C SER A 86 6.25 5.76 3.61
N SER A 87 7.45 5.82 3.03
CA SER A 87 8.12 4.70 2.39
C SER A 87 8.99 3.88 3.36
N ALA A 88 9.10 4.27 4.64
CA ALA A 88 9.85 3.51 5.63
C ALA A 88 9.22 2.14 5.88
N ARG A 89 10.03 1.09 5.87
CA ARG A 89 9.62 -0.31 6.06
C ARG A 89 10.54 -1.00 7.05
N LEU A 90 10.05 -2.03 7.70
CA LEU A 90 10.90 -2.98 8.42
C LEU A 90 11.71 -3.81 7.43
N CYS A 91 13.00 -3.99 7.73
CA CYS A 91 13.87 -4.81 6.91
C CYS A 91 13.50 -6.29 7.04
N ALA A 92 12.98 -6.89 5.96
CA ALA A 92 12.61 -8.31 5.93
C ALA A 92 13.82 -9.25 6.14
N ARG A 93 15.01 -8.86 5.68
CA ARG A 93 16.26 -9.62 5.91
C ARG A 93 16.71 -9.54 7.36
N TYR A 94 16.52 -8.38 8.00
CA TYR A 94 16.82 -8.22 9.43
C TYR A 94 15.93 -9.12 10.29
N GLN A 95 14.65 -9.28 9.94
CA GLN A 95 13.76 -10.21 10.64
C GLN A 95 14.26 -11.67 10.63
N ARG A 96 15.14 -12.03 9.70
CA ARG A 96 15.76 -13.37 9.59
C ARG A 96 17.20 -13.43 10.10
N GLY A 97 17.75 -12.33 10.62
CA GLY A 97 19.16 -12.25 11.03
C GLY A 97 20.16 -12.16 9.87
N GLU A 98 19.70 -11.86 8.66
CA GLU A 98 20.51 -11.88 7.42
C GLU A 98 20.91 -10.46 6.94
N CYS A 99 20.83 -9.45 7.81
CA CYS A 99 21.10 -8.06 7.44
C CYS A 99 21.96 -7.34 8.48
N GLN A 100 23.09 -6.83 8.04
CA GLN A 100 24.02 -6.05 8.87
C GLN A 100 23.78 -4.54 8.71
N ALA A 101 23.50 -4.04 7.50
CA ALA A 101 23.12 -2.65 7.25
C ALA A 101 22.29 -2.55 5.96
N CYS A 102 21.27 -1.68 5.95
CA CYS A 102 20.47 -1.34 4.78
C CYS A 102 19.72 -0.01 4.99
N ASP A 103 18.86 0.37 4.04
CA ASP A 103 18.05 1.59 4.06
C ASP A 103 16.63 1.41 4.64
N GLN A 104 16.43 0.31 5.39
CA GLN A 104 15.19 -0.09 6.05
C GLN A 104 15.40 -0.23 7.56
N LEU A 105 14.31 -0.12 8.33
CA LEU A 105 14.37 -0.14 9.78
C LEU A 105 14.69 -1.54 10.32
N HIS A 106 15.70 -1.61 11.18
CA HIS A 106 16.10 -2.79 11.93
C HIS A 106 15.39 -2.76 13.27
N LEU A 107 14.12 -3.18 13.29
CA LEU A 107 13.27 -3.24 14.48
C LEU A 107 12.54 -4.58 14.52
N CYS A 108 12.27 -5.09 15.73
CA CYS A 108 11.47 -6.28 15.95
C CYS A 108 10.03 -6.07 15.48
N ARG A 109 9.57 -6.88 14.51
CA ARG A 109 8.18 -6.84 14.03
C ARG A 109 7.17 -7.01 15.17
N ARG A 110 7.42 -7.96 16.08
CA ARG A 110 6.51 -8.21 17.22
C ARG A 110 6.44 -7.02 18.18
N HIS A 111 7.55 -6.31 18.38
CA HIS A 111 7.57 -5.08 19.20
C HIS A 111 6.74 -3.96 18.57
N MET A 112 6.86 -3.77 17.25
CA MET A 112 6.04 -2.79 16.53
C MET A 112 4.55 -3.15 16.57
N LEU A 113 4.20 -4.44 16.52
CA LEU A 113 2.83 -4.92 16.70
C LEU A 113 2.36 -4.92 18.17
N GLY A 114 3.25 -4.64 19.12
CA GLY A 114 2.95 -4.68 20.54
C GLY A 114 2.78 -6.08 21.14
N LYS A 115 3.21 -7.11 20.41
CA LYS A 115 3.05 -8.55 20.74
C LYS A 115 4.38 -9.24 21.11
N CYS A 116 5.43 -8.47 21.41
CA CYS A 116 6.70 -9.06 21.84
C CYS A 116 6.61 -9.49 23.32
N PRO A 117 6.88 -10.76 23.67
CA PRO A 117 6.84 -11.20 25.07
C PRO A 117 7.94 -10.58 25.93
N HIS A 118 8.95 -9.99 25.31
CA HIS A 118 10.10 -9.36 25.96
C HIS A 118 10.02 -7.84 25.95
N ARG A 119 8.81 -7.28 26.07
CA ARG A 119 8.55 -5.82 26.01
C ARG A 119 9.43 -5.02 26.97
N ASP A 120 9.64 -5.54 28.17
CA ASP A 120 10.35 -4.84 29.25
C ASP A 120 11.81 -5.29 29.42
N CYS A 121 12.25 -6.28 28.63
CA CYS A 121 13.59 -6.85 28.74
C CYS A 121 14.26 -6.94 27.36
N TRP A 122 14.90 -5.85 26.96
CA TRP A 122 15.68 -5.73 25.72
C TRP A 122 16.63 -6.92 25.48
N SER A 123 17.19 -7.50 26.52
CA SER A 123 18.27 -8.51 26.44
C SER A 123 17.83 -9.89 25.98
N THR A 124 16.52 -10.14 25.82
CA THR A 124 16.00 -11.48 25.48
C THR A 124 15.43 -11.57 24.05
N CYS A 125 15.15 -10.45 23.39
CA CYS A 125 14.79 -10.46 21.97
C CYS A 125 16.04 -10.41 21.10
N ALA A 126 16.19 -11.34 20.16
CA ALA A 126 17.28 -11.31 19.18
C ALA A 126 17.18 -10.13 18.18
N LEU A 127 16.04 -9.43 18.14
CA LEU A 127 15.79 -8.29 17.27
C LEU A 127 15.68 -7.01 18.10
N SER A 128 16.22 -5.91 17.58
CA SER A 128 16.25 -4.60 18.23
C SER A 128 14.85 -4.05 18.51
N HIS A 129 14.65 -3.50 19.70
CA HIS A 129 13.49 -2.68 20.05
C HIS A 129 13.77 -1.16 19.98
N ASP A 130 14.97 -0.77 19.56
CA ASP A 130 15.52 0.57 19.77
C ASP A 130 15.57 1.29 18.43
N ILE A 131 14.82 2.38 18.36
CA ILE A 131 14.75 3.26 17.20
C ILE A 131 16.01 4.12 17.06
N HIS A 132 16.88 4.14 18.07
CA HIS A 132 18.10 4.95 18.15
C HIS A 132 19.39 4.18 17.86
N THR A 133 19.32 2.95 17.34
CA THR A 133 20.51 2.29 16.79
C THR A 133 21.12 3.12 15.64
N PRO A 134 22.44 3.07 15.39
CA PRO A 134 23.08 3.85 14.34
C PRO A 134 22.42 3.70 12.95
N ILE A 135 22.02 2.46 12.60
CA ILE A 135 21.33 2.15 11.35
C ILE A 135 19.96 2.82 11.32
N ASN A 136 19.16 2.67 12.39
CA ASN A 136 17.81 3.25 12.46
C ASN A 136 17.86 4.79 12.44
N ILE A 137 18.82 5.42 13.13
CA ILE A 137 19.00 6.88 13.08
C ILE A 137 19.27 7.32 11.63
N GLN A 138 20.12 6.61 10.89
CA GLN A 138 20.42 6.96 9.51
C GLN A 138 19.18 6.81 8.62
N VAL A 139 18.42 5.72 8.76
CA VAL A 139 17.17 5.50 8.03
C VAL A 139 16.16 6.60 8.35
N MET A 140 15.97 6.93 9.63
CA MET A 140 15.04 7.97 10.08
C MET A 140 15.41 9.35 9.53
N LYS A 141 16.70 9.70 9.50
CA LYS A 141 17.19 10.94 8.88
C LYS A 141 16.91 10.96 7.37
N ASN A 142 17.29 9.90 6.65
CA ASN A 142 17.14 9.81 5.19
C ASN A 142 15.68 9.87 4.74
N ARG A 143 14.76 9.35 5.55
CA ARG A 143 13.31 9.39 5.27
C ARG A 143 12.61 10.63 5.84
N GLY A 144 13.35 11.53 6.49
CA GLY A 144 12.82 12.75 7.11
C GLY A 144 11.85 12.47 8.26
N LEU A 145 12.10 11.41 9.02
CA LEU A 145 11.33 10.94 10.18
C LEU A 145 12.04 11.24 11.51
N PHE A 146 13.12 12.03 11.46
CA PHE A 146 13.88 12.40 12.64
C PHE A 146 12.99 13.13 13.67
N GLY A 147 13.08 12.73 14.94
CA GLY A 147 12.30 13.33 16.04
C GLY A 147 10.95 12.67 16.35
N LEU A 148 10.55 11.64 15.60
CA LEU A 148 9.46 10.74 16.02
C LEU A 148 9.94 9.88 17.20
N ASN A 149 9.06 9.72 18.19
CA ASN A 149 9.25 8.71 19.23
C ASN A 149 8.73 7.34 18.77
N GLU A 150 8.95 6.30 19.58
CA GLU A 150 8.55 4.93 19.24
C GLU A 150 7.04 4.80 18.95
N ALA A 151 6.19 5.41 19.78
CA ALA A 151 4.73 5.32 19.62
C ALA A 151 4.26 5.97 18.30
N GLN A 152 4.84 7.12 17.95
CA GLN A 152 4.56 7.81 16.70
C GLN A 152 5.06 7.02 15.49
N LEU A 153 6.28 6.46 15.58
CA LEU A 153 6.82 5.61 14.52
C LEU A 153 5.97 4.34 14.33
N ARG A 154 5.49 3.74 15.44
CA ARG A 154 4.57 2.59 15.40
C ARG A 154 3.31 2.92 14.59
N ILE A 155 2.65 4.04 14.86
CA ILE A 155 1.45 4.49 14.12
C ILE A 155 1.78 4.65 12.62
N LEU A 156 2.88 5.35 12.31
CA LEU A 156 3.29 5.60 10.94
C LEU A 156 3.56 4.30 10.18
N LEU A 157 4.23 3.33 10.80
CA LEU A 157 4.55 2.05 10.18
C LEU A 157 3.32 1.15 10.03
N LEU A 158 2.46 1.05 11.05
CA LEU A 158 1.25 0.22 11.00
C LEU A 158 0.31 0.61 9.85
N GLN A 159 0.24 1.90 9.50
CA GLN A 159 -0.60 2.38 8.40
C GLN A 159 0.10 2.40 7.03
N ASN A 160 1.42 2.17 6.96
CA ASN A 160 2.18 2.29 5.71
C ASN A 160 2.90 1.01 5.27
N ASP A 161 3.29 0.13 6.19
CA ASP A 161 4.12 -1.04 5.94
C ASP A 161 3.26 -2.32 5.81
N PRO A 162 3.14 -2.91 4.61
CA PRO A 162 2.39 -4.16 4.41
C PRO A 162 2.93 -5.35 5.22
N CYS A 163 4.20 -5.34 5.65
CA CYS A 163 4.76 -6.40 6.50
C CYS A 163 4.19 -6.37 7.92
N LEU A 164 3.65 -5.23 8.35
CA LEU A 164 2.97 -5.06 9.63
C LEU A 164 1.45 -5.23 9.54
N PHE A 165 0.90 -5.32 8.33
CA PHE A 165 -0.51 -5.64 8.16
C PHE A 165 -0.81 -7.05 8.72
N PRO A 166 -1.98 -7.27 9.36
CA PRO A 166 -2.40 -8.60 9.78
C PRO A 166 -2.39 -9.64 8.67
N GLU A 167 -2.36 -10.92 9.06
CA GLU A 167 -2.14 -11.99 8.10
C GLU A 167 -3.29 -12.14 7.09
N VAL A 168 -2.93 -12.07 5.80
CA VAL A 168 -3.84 -12.34 4.69
C VAL A 168 -3.90 -13.84 4.42
N CYS A 169 -5.12 -14.37 4.27
CA CYS A 169 -5.33 -15.77 3.96
C CYS A 169 -4.82 -16.11 2.54
N LEU A 170 -3.77 -16.94 2.47
CA LEU A 170 -3.21 -17.38 1.19
C LEU A 170 -4.12 -18.35 0.45
N LEU A 171 -4.90 -19.16 1.17
CA LEU A 171 -5.88 -20.08 0.59
C LEU A 171 -7.06 -19.32 -0.01
N TYR A 172 -7.50 -18.24 0.65
CA TYR A 172 -8.43 -17.31 0.05
C TYR A 172 -7.90 -16.89 -1.30
N ASN A 173 -6.70 -16.29 -1.37
CA ASN A 173 -6.10 -15.78 -2.63
C ASN A 173 -5.80 -16.82 -3.73
N LYS A 174 -6.13 -18.11 -3.52
CA LYS A 174 -6.07 -19.18 -4.52
C LYS A 174 -7.48 -19.65 -4.88
N GLY A 175 -7.64 -20.27 -6.05
CA GLY A 175 -8.92 -20.80 -6.51
C GLY A 175 -9.83 -19.77 -7.20
N GLY A 176 -10.85 -20.28 -7.88
CA GLY A 176 -11.80 -19.50 -8.69
C GLY A 176 -12.99 -18.92 -7.92
N ASP A 177 -13.30 -19.46 -6.73
CA ASP A 177 -14.35 -18.90 -5.88
C ASP A 177 -13.97 -17.50 -5.38
N VAL A 178 -14.88 -16.56 -5.59
CA VAL A 178 -14.75 -15.14 -5.24
C VAL A 178 -14.88 -14.94 -3.72
N LEU A 179 -15.73 -15.73 -3.07
CA LEU A 179 -16.07 -15.55 -1.65
C LEU A 179 -15.00 -16.12 -0.74
N TYR A 180 -14.54 -17.36 -0.99
CA TYR A 180 -13.61 -18.04 -0.09
C TYR A 180 -12.38 -18.63 -0.77
N GLY A 181 -12.32 -18.64 -2.11
CA GLY A 181 -11.23 -19.29 -2.83
C GLY A 181 -11.09 -20.76 -2.43
N TYR A 182 -9.91 -21.16 -1.95
CA TYR A 182 -9.67 -22.50 -1.38
C TYR A 182 -9.71 -22.54 0.16
N CYS A 183 -10.17 -21.48 0.82
CA CYS A 183 -10.24 -21.44 2.29
C CYS A 183 -11.46 -22.19 2.82
N ASN A 184 -11.24 -23.39 3.36
CA ASN A 184 -12.31 -24.22 3.94
C ASN A 184 -12.84 -23.68 5.29
N LEU A 185 -12.11 -22.77 5.94
CA LEU A 185 -12.54 -22.16 7.21
C LEU A 185 -13.61 -21.08 7.01
N ARG A 186 -13.76 -20.54 5.79
CA ARG A 186 -14.77 -19.51 5.45
C ARG A 186 -14.79 -18.37 6.47
N ASP A 187 -15.95 -18.03 7.03
CA ASP A 187 -16.13 -16.98 8.03
C ASP A 187 -15.48 -17.28 9.39
N LYS A 188 -15.05 -18.52 9.62
CA LYS A 188 -14.29 -18.91 10.83
C LYS A 188 -12.78 -18.75 10.65
N CYS A 189 -12.31 -18.27 9.50
CA CYS A 189 -10.89 -18.03 9.27
C CYS A 189 -10.40 -16.84 10.10
N ASN A 190 -9.31 -17.03 10.84
CA ASN A 190 -8.66 -15.96 11.62
C ASN A 190 -7.68 -15.10 10.80
N LYS A 191 -7.77 -15.17 9.46
CA LYS A 191 -6.93 -14.42 8.52
C LYS A 191 -7.81 -13.60 7.60
N PHE A 192 -7.27 -12.49 7.10
CA PHE A 192 -8.02 -11.56 6.26
C PHE A 192 -8.28 -12.18 4.88
N HIS A 193 -9.56 -12.24 4.49
CA HIS A 193 -10.00 -12.62 3.14
C HIS A 193 -10.00 -11.41 2.21
N VAL A 194 -8.81 -10.92 1.90
CA VAL A 194 -8.57 -9.75 1.04
C VAL A 194 -7.52 -10.05 -0.02
N CYS A 195 -7.49 -9.27 -1.09
CA CYS A 195 -6.50 -9.37 -2.15
C CYS A 195 -5.09 -9.10 -1.60
N LYS A 196 -4.22 -10.11 -1.64
CA LYS A 196 -2.83 -10.00 -1.18
C LYS A 196 -2.06 -8.96 -1.99
N SER A 197 -2.27 -8.91 -3.31
CA SER A 197 -1.60 -7.94 -4.17
C SER A 197 -2.07 -6.52 -3.86
N PHE A 198 -3.33 -6.32 -3.51
CA PHE A 198 -3.85 -5.01 -3.12
C PHE A 198 -3.18 -4.52 -1.83
N VAL A 199 -3.14 -5.35 -0.79
CA VAL A 199 -2.46 -5.02 0.49
C VAL A 199 -0.99 -4.66 0.27
N ARG A 200 -0.33 -5.25 -0.73
CA ARG A 200 1.06 -4.92 -1.08
C ARG A 200 1.21 -3.68 -1.98
N GLY A 201 0.11 -3.12 -2.50
CA GLY A 201 0.12 -2.05 -3.49
C GLY A 201 0.54 -2.50 -4.90
N GLU A 202 0.38 -3.79 -5.20
CA GLU A 202 0.86 -4.47 -6.41
C GLU A 202 -0.31 -5.04 -7.26
N CYS A 203 -1.57 -4.77 -6.91
CA CYS A 203 -2.71 -5.25 -7.69
C CYS A 203 -2.84 -4.45 -8.98
N THR A 204 -2.64 -5.11 -10.12
CA THR A 204 -2.74 -4.55 -11.48
C THR A 204 -4.05 -4.90 -12.19
N LEU A 205 -4.95 -5.63 -11.53
CA LEU A 205 -6.21 -6.08 -12.12
C LEU A 205 -7.28 -4.99 -11.98
N GLN A 206 -7.73 -4.44 -13.11
CA GLN A 206 -8.78 -3.41 -13.16
C GLN A 206 -10.08 -3.89 -12.48
N THR A 207 -10.46 -5.14 -12.76
CA THR A 207 -11.62 -5.81 -12.16
C THR A 207 -11.16 -6.99 -11.30
N CYS A 208 -10.46 -6.67 -10.20
CA CYS A 208 -9.98 -7.68 -9.28
C CYS A 208 -11.14 -8.46 -8.65
N LYS A 209 -11.13 -9.79 -8.82
CA LYS A 209 -12.14 -10.68 -8.22
C LYS A 209 -12.01 -10.83 -6.70
N ARG A 210 -10.97 -10.28 -6.09
CA ARG A 210 -10.68 -10.43 -4.65
C ARG A 210 -11.01 -9.13 -3.92
N SER A 211 -11.49 -9.22 -2.69
CA SER A 211 -11.91 -8.05 -1.92
C SER A 211 -10.74 -7.08 -1.70
N HIS A 212 -10.97 -5.80 -1.99
CA HIS A 212 -10.09 -4.69 -1.62
C HIS A 212 -10.59 -3.96 -0.35
N LYS A 213 -11.67 -4.46 0.28
CA LYS A 213 -12.26 -3.92 1.50
C LYS A 213 -11.61 -4.56 2.73
N LEU A 214 -10.72 -3.81 3.39
CA LEU A 214 -10.03 -4.21 4.63
C LEU A 214 -10.85 -3.88 5.88
N ILE A 215 -11.74 -2.88 5.81
CA ILE A 215 -12.66 -2.51 6.88
C ILE A 215 -14.08 -2.93 6.48
N HIS A 216 -14.60 -3.94 7.17
CA HIS A 216 -15.98 -4.42 7.06
C HIS A 216 -16.40 -5.07 8.39
N ALA A 217 -17.69 -5.15 8.71
CA ALA A 217 -18.24 -5.77 9.92
C ALA A 217 -17.52 -7.08 10.37
N THR A 218 -17.34 -8.05 9.47
CA THR A 218 -16.65 -9.32 9.78
C THR A 218 -15.17 -9.14 10.12
N THR A 219 -14.51 -8.16 9.49
CA THR A 219 -13.11 -7.86 9.69
C THR A 219 -12.87 -7.02 10.95
N LEU A 220 -13.82 -6.17 11.34
CA LEU A 220 -13.74 -5.39 12.59
C LEU A 220 -13.62 -6.30 13.80
N LYS A 221 -14.42 -7.37 13.86
CA LYS A 221 -14.31 -8.38 14.92
C LYS A 221 -12.92 -9.04 14.94
N LEU A 222 -12.36 -9.36 13.77
CA LEU A 222 -11.02 -9.94 13.68
C LEU A 222 -9.93 -8.96 14.15
N LEU A 223 -10.10 -7.66 13.92
CA LEU A 223 -9.19 -6.62 14.41
C LEU A 223 -9.24 -6.50 15.93
N GLU A 224 -10.44 -6.56 16.51
CA GLU A 224 -10.68 -6.55 17.96
C GLU A 224 -10.06 -7.79 18.62
N ASP A 225 -10.36 -8.98 18.12
CA ASP A 225 -9.82 -10.26 18.62
C ASP A 225 -8.28 -10.31 18.56
N GLN A 226 -7.67 -9.54 17.65
CA GLN A 226 -6.21 -9.47 17.49
C GLN A 226 -5.58 -8.23 18.15
N GLU A 227 -6.35 -7.41 18.86
CA GLU A 227 -5.91 -6.16 19.50
C GLU A 227 -5.20 -5.20 18.54
N LEU A 228 -5.70 -5.10 17.31
CA LEU A 228 -5.13 -4.26 16.27
C LEU A 228 -5.77 -2.87 16.26
N SER A 229 -4.95 -1.85 16.00
CA SER A 229 -5.43 -0.48 15.86
C SER A 229 -6.35 -0.33 14.65
N ILE A 230 -7.66 -0.27 14.89
CA ILE A 230 -8.68 -0.03 13.86
C ILE A 230 -8.34 1.25 13.09
N SER A 231 -7.94 2.32 13.79
CA SER A 231 -7.55 3.60 13.18
C SER A 231 -6.40 3.43 12.17
N SER A 232 -5.36 2.66 12.52
CA SER A 232 -4.23 2.40 11.63
C SER A 232 -4.63 1.58 10.41
N VAL A 233 -5.58 0.63 10.53
CA VAL A 233 -6.07 -0.16 9.40
C VAL A 233 -6.96 0.65 8.47
N VAL A 234 -7.77 1.57 9.03
CA VAL A 234 -8.51 2.56 8.24
C VAL A 234 -7.55 3.43 7.43
N ASN A 235 -6.50 3.97 8.07
CA ASN A 235 -5.47 4.74 7.37
C ASN A 235 -4.75 3.91 6.31
N PHE A 236 -4.43 2.65 6.63
CA PHE A 236 -3.81 1.72 5.69
C PHE A 236 -4.69 1.53 4.45
N GLN A 237 -6.00 1.34 4.63
CA GLN A 237 -6.91 1.22 3.49
C GLN A 237 -6.98 2.50 2.67
N ILE A 238 -7.10 3.67 3.29
CA ILE A 238 -7.11 4.97 2.59
C ILE A 238 -5.85 5.12 1.72
N ILE A 239 -4.67 4.85 2.30
CA ILE A 239 -3.37 4.92 1.61
C ILE A 239 -3.30 3.88 0.47
N THR A 240 -3.80 2.67 0.70
CA THR A 240 -3.74 1.57 -0.28
C THR A 240 -4.68 1.83 -1.46
N ILE A 241 -5.88 2.38 -1.21
CA ILE A 241 -6.80 2.84 -2.26
C ILE A 241 -6.13 3.90 -3.13
N TYR A 242 -5.53 4.92 -2.52
CA TYR A 242 -4.82 5.97 -3.26
C TYR A 242 -3.71 5.38 -4.15
N LYS A 243 -2.86 4.50 -3.59
CA LYS A 243 -1.78 3.85 -4.34
C LYS A 243 -2.30 2.98 -5.48
N HIS A 244 -3.38 2.24 -5.25
CA HIS A 244 -4.01 1.42 -6.25
C HIS A 244 -4.55 2.26 -7.41
N MET A 245 -5.29 3.34 -7.12
CA MET A 245 -5.77 4.26 -8.15
C MET A 245 -4.62 4.89 -8.94
N LYS A 246 -3.56 5.32 -8.25
CA LYS A 246 -2.36 5.89 -8.87
C LYS A 246 -1.66 4.88 -9.80
N LEU A 247 -1.52 3.62 -9.36
CA LEU A 247 -0.95 2.55 -10.17
C LEU A 247 -1.76 2.32 -11.45
N HIS A 248 -3.08 2.24 -11.33
CA HIS A 248 -3.96 2.03 -12.48
C HIS A 248 -3.90 3.17 -13.49
N LYS A 249 -3.90 4.42 -13.01
CA LYS A 249 -3.69 5.59 -13.86
C LYS A 249 -2.35 5.51 -14.63
N MET A 250 -1.27 5.09 -13.97
CA MET A 250 0.03 4.93 -14.62
C MET A 250 0.04 3.80 -15.67
N LEU A 251 -0.71 2.72 -15.44
CA LEU A 251 -0.83 1.62 -16.39
C LEU A 251 -1.63 2.04 -17.63
N GLU A 252 -2.73 2.77 -17.45
CA GLU A 252 -3.56 3.30 -18.55
C GLU A 252 -2.80 4.31 -19.43
N GLU A 253 -2.01 5.19 -18.81
CA GLU A 253 -1.13 6.13 -19.52
C GLU A 253 -0.07 5.38 -20.35
N LYS A 254 0.50 4.31 -19.80
CA LYS A 254 1.50 3.48 -20.50
C LYS A 254 0.89 2.77 -21.70
N ASP A 255 -0.29 2.18 -21.55
CA ASP A 255 -1.00 1.47 -22.63
C ASP A 255 -1.40 2.42 -23.77
N SER A 256 -1.73 3.67 -23.43
CA SER A 256 -2.05 4.74 -24.38
C SER A 256 -0.83 5.16 -25.22
N VAL A 257 0.35 5.31 -24.60
CA VAL A 257 1.60 5.64 -25.30
C VAL A 257 2.05 4.50 -26.21
N THR A 258 1.92 3.23 -25.78
CA THR A 258 2.27 2.07 -26.61
C THR A 258 1.33 1.89 -27.81
N SER A 259 0.06 2.28 -27.68
CA SER A 259 -0.93 2.22 -28.75
C SER A 259 -0.76 3.36 -29.77
N ALA A 260 -0.37 4.57 -29.31
CA ALA A 260 -0.05 5.70 -30.20
C ALA A 260 1.21 5.44 -31.05
N GLY A 261 2.22 4.76 -30.50
CA GLY A 261 3.43 4.38 -31.25
C GLY A 261 3.21 3.33 -32.35
N HIS A 262 2.17 2.50 -32.24
CA HIS A 262 1.80 1.53 -33.30
C HIS A 262 0.93 2.13 -34.42
N SER A 263 0.44 3.37 -34.25
CA SER A 263 -0.51 3.99 -35.18
C SER A 263 0.16 4.90 -36.24
N GLN A 264 1.48 5.07 -36.21
CA GLN A 264 2.24 5.93 -37.15
C GLN A 264 3.10 5.15 -38.16
N GLY A 265 2.64 3.98 -38.60
CA GLY A 265 3.39 3.14 -39.53
C GLY A 265 2.51 2.36 -40.51
N ALA A 266 1.49 2.98 -41.09
CA ALA A 266 0.70 2.33 -42.15
C ALA A 266 0.04 3.34 -43.10
N GLU A 267 0.84 4.08 -43.89
CA GLU A 267 0.34 4.62 -45.17
C GLU A 267 1.38 4.52 -46.30
N LYS A 268 0.96 3.79 -47.33
CA LYS A 268 1.28 3.88 -48.79
C LYS A 268 2.64 3.43 -49.32
N GLN A 269 2.57 2.33 -50.08
CA GLN A 269 2.97 2.17 -51.49
C GLN A 269 2.32 0.84 -51.97
N GLY A 270 1.44 0.76 -52.98
CA GLY A 270 1.61 1.22 -54.36
C GLY A 270 2.12 0.06 -55.22
N ALA A 271 1.22 -0.79 -55.74
CA ALA A 271 1.53 -1.85 -56.72
C ALA A 271 1.95 -1.23 -58.08
N PRO A 272 2.64 -1.95 -59.01
CA PRO A 272 1.97 -2.98 -59.84
C PRO A 272 2.84 -4.16 -60.36
N GLY A 273 2.18 -5.23 -60.86
CA GLY A 273 2.57 -5.85 -62.14
C GLY A 273 3.16 -7.28 -62.18
N ALA A 274 2.26 -8.27 -62.24
CA ALA A 274 2.22 -9.47 -63.11
C ALA A 274 3.43 -10.43 -63.34
N GLY A 275 3.15 -11.74 -63.19
CA GLY A 275 3.65 -12.77 -64.12
C GLY A 275 3.89 -14.18 -63.54
N ALA A 276 2.92 -15.09 -63.75
CA ALA A 276 3.02 -16.56 -63.97
C ALA A 276 3.82 -17.44 -62.98
N ALA A 277 3.60 -18.75 -62.78
CA ALA A 277 2.53 -19.73 -62.96
C ALA A 277 3.05 -20.99 -62.20
N GLU A 278 2.13 -21.77 -61.64
CA GLU A 278 2.23 -23.20 -61.27
C GLU A 278 3.50 -23.79 -60.62
N ALA A 279 3.32 -24.40 -59.43
CA ALA A 279 3.27 -25.86 -59.27
C ALA A 279 3.41 -26.26 -57.78
N ARG A 280 2.41 -26.98 -57.27
CA ARG A 280 2.56 -27.89 -56.11
C ARG A 280 3.30 -29.15 -56.60
N PRO A 281 4.10 -29.82 -55.75
CA PRO A 281 3.52 -30.98 -55.05
C PRO A 281 4.07 -31.30 -53.64
N LEU A 282 3.16 -31.89 -52.86
CA LEU A 282 3.28 -33.06 -51.97
C LEU A 282 4.34 -33.13 -50.87
N ALA A 283 3.81 -33.30 -49.65
CA ALA A 283 4.48 -33.81 -48.46
C ALA A 283 5.05 -35.23 -48.64
N PRO A 284 5.92 -35.65 -47.73
CA PRO A 284 5.53 -36.79 -46.90
C PRO A 284 5.84 -36.61 -45.40
N ALA A 285 4.96 -37.16 -44.57
CA ALA A 285 5.21 -37.50 -43.17
C ALA A 285 5.38 -39.04 -43.07
N PRO A 286 5.59 -39.65 -41.90
CA PRO A 286 6.49 -39.34 -40.78
C PRO A 286 7.47 -40.52 -40.53
N ALA A 287 8.54 -40.31 -39.73
CA ALA A 287 9.38 -41.42 -39.25
C ALA A 287 9.26 -41.56 -37.72
N GLN A 288 8.98 -42.80 -37.31
CA GLN A 288 8.70 -43.23 -35.94
C GLN A 288 9.97 -43.35 -35.09
N SER A 289 9.77 -43.26 -33.76
CA SER A 289 10.75 -43.48 -32.70
C SER A 289 11.38 -44.87 -32.69
N PRO A 290 12.45 -45.06 -31.91
CA PRO A 290 12.44 -46.17 -30.96
C PRO A 290 12.76 -45.73 -29.52
N ARG A 291 12.07 -46.37 -28.58
CA ARG A 291 12.33 -46.36 -27.14
C ARG A 291 13.45 -47.35 -26.75
N LYS A 292 13.92 -47.16 -25.50
CA LYS A 292 14.43 -48.13 -24.48
C LYS A 292 15.96 -48.13 -24.26
N PRO A 293 16.48 -48.70 -23.14
CA PRO A 293 15.86 -49.02 -21.84
C PRO A 293 16.72 -48.63 -20.59
N GLN A 294 16.07 -48.77 -19.41
CA GLN A 294 16.59 -48.87 -18.03
C GLN A 294 17.23 -47.63 -17.39
#